data_AF-A0A4Y2QM46-F1
#
_entry.id   AF-A0A4Y2QM46-F1
#
_cell.length_a   1.000
_cell.length_b   1.000
_cell.length_c   1.000
_cell.angle_alpha   90.00
_cell.angle_beta   90.00
_cell.angle_gamma   90.00
#
_symmetry.space_group_name_H-M   'P 1'
#
loop_
_entity.id
_entity.type
_entity.pdbx_description
1 polymer ?
#
loop_
_entity_poly.entity_id
_entity_poly.type
_entity_poly.pdbx_seq_one_letter_code
_entity_poly.pdbx_strand_id
1 'polypeptide(L)'
;MGLKRRTGTKNPPIFSSEFFIQNHADIVSCIAMVFVIGLLFQVSAPLASVFVVMHHNVTEALEPTETVLYTYGRQDICVITFYFLIAIVMHAILQEYALDKLNRKLHLSKMKHSKFNESGQLLVFYLISLIWGGDIILRDGYLLNISKLWQDYPHNEMTFMFKFYFIVQLAYWLHCYPELYFQKVKKDEMKPRIIYTTLYLVFLSAAYVL
;
A
#
# COMPACT_ATOMS: atom_id res chain seq x y z
N MET A 1 -2.18 -40.50 -29.66
CA MET A 1 -1.19 -40.34 -28.58
C MET A 1 -1.83 -39.53 -27.47
N GLY A 2 -2.32 -40.19 -26.41
CA GLY A 2 -3.11 -39.55 -25.36
C GLY A 2 -2.25 -38.60 -24.51
N LEU A 3 -2.63 -37.32 -24.47
CA LEU A 3 -1.99 -36.34 -23.58
C LEU A 3 -2.22 -36.78 -22.13
N LYS A 4 -1.14 -37.22 -21.49
CA LYS A 4 -1.14 -37.66 -20.09
C LYS A 4 -1.56 -36.48 -19.23
N ARG A 5 -2.78 -36.55 -18.69
CA ARG A 5 -3.32 -35.69 -17.64
C ARG A 5 -2.30 -35.64 -16.49
N ARG A 6 -1.63 -34.50 -16.28
CA ARG A 6 -0.79 -34.26 -15.10
C ARG A 6 -1.72 -34.08 -13.89
N THR A 7 -2.24 -35.18 -13.37
CA THR A 7 -2.71 -35.26 -11.98
C THR A 7 -1.49 -35.37 -11.08
N GLY A 8 -1.12 -34.28 -10.44
CA GLY A 8 0.02 -34.21 -9.53
C GLY A 8 -0.18 -33.10 -8.51
N THR A 9 -0.98 -33.38 -7.49
CA THR A 9 -0.93 -32.75 -6.17
C THR A 9 0.46 -33.00 -5.57
N LYS A 10 1.44 -32.19 -5.96
CA LYS A 10 2.75 -32.14 -5.31
C LYS A 10 3.10 -30.68 -5.15
N ASN A 11 3.25 -30.26 -3.89
CA ASN A 11 3.74 -28.94 -3.54
C ASN A 11 4.94 -28.61 -4.45
N PRO A 12 4.96 -27.43 -5.06
CA PRO A 12 6.05 -27.06 -5.96
C PRO A 12 7.38 -27.10 -5.17
N PRO A 13 8.51 -27.42 -5.82
CA PRO A 13 9.78 -27.55 -5.12
C PRO A 13 10.09 -26.27 -4.33
N ILE A 14 10.64 -26.45 -3.12
CA ILE A 14 11.04 -25.35 -2.24
C ILE A 14 12.01 -24.44 -3.02
N PHE A 15 11.77 -23.13 -3.01
CA PHE A 15 12.46 -22.09 -3.82
C PHE A 15 12.10 -22.00 -5.31
N SER A 16 11.11 -22.74 -5.81
CA SER A 16 10.57 -22.46 -7.15
C SER A 16 9.78 -21.15 -7.20
N SER A 17 9.70 -20.52 -8.36
CA SER A 17 8.87 -19.33 -8.56
C SER A 17 7.41 -19.56 -8.20
N GLU A 18 6.91 -20.79 -8.36
CA GLU A 18 5.54 -21.15 -7.97
C GLU A 18 5.36 -21.23 -6.45
N PHE A 19 6.37 -21.69 -5.71
CA PHE A 19 6.36 -21.70 -4.25
C PHE A 19 6.30 -20.27 -3.69
N PHE A 20 7.12 -19.36 -4.23
CA PHE A 20 7.10 -17.95 -3.83
C PHE A 20 5.75 -17.29 -4.11
N ILE A 21 5.16 -17.55 -5.29
CA ILE A 21 3.86 -16.98 -5.65
C ILE A 21 2.75 -17.49 -4.73
N GLN A 22 2.77 -18.78 -4.35
CA GLN A 22 1.75 -19.35 -3.47
C GLN A 22 1.86 -18.86 -2.02
N ASN A 23 3.07 -18.66 -1.51
CA ASN A 23 3.31 -18.29 -0.10
C ASN A 23 3.74 -16.82 0.05
N HIS A 24 3.52 -15.97 -0.96
CA HIS A 24 4.02 -14.60 -0.96
C HIS A 24 3.53 -13.80 0.26
N ALA A 25 2.26 -13.95 0.64
CA ALA A 25 1.68 -13.28 1.79
C ALA A 25 2.38 -13.67 3.11
N ASP A 26 2.62 -14.96 3.32
CA ASP A 26 3.29 -15.46 4.52
C ASP A 26 4.77 -15.05 4.56
N ILE A 27 5.49 -15.14 3.44
CA ILE A 27 6.90 -14.73 3.34
C ILE A 27 7.05 -13.24 3.63
N VAL A 28 6.22 -12.40 3.01
CA VAL A 28 6.25 -10.95 3.22
C VAL A 28 5.81 -10.58 4.63
N SER A 29 4.83 -11.29 5.19
CA SER A 29 4.40 -11.14 6.59
C SER A 29 5.53 -11.49 7.57
N CYS A 30 6.29 -12.57 7.32
CA CYS A 30 7.47 -12.90 8.11
C CYS A 30 8.52 -11.79 8.06
N ILE A 31 8.76 -11.19 6.89
CA ILE A 31 9.71 -10.06 6.75
C ILE A 31 9.19 -8.84 7.54
N ALA A 32 7.92 -8.49 7.40
CA ALA A 32 7.31 -7.39 8.16
C ALA A 32 7.39 -7.63 9.68
N MET A 33 7.18 -8.88 10.12
CA MET A 33 7.27 -9.29 11.52
C MET A 33 8.66 -9.06 12.11
N VAL A 34 9.74 -9.26 11.34
CA VAL A 34 11.10 -8.99 11.80
C VAL A 34 11.28 -7.52 12.19
N PHE A 35 10.71 -6.58 11.41
CA PHE A 35 10.75 -5.16 11.77
C PHE A 35 9.94 -4.88 13.04
N VAL A 36 8.75 -5.45 13.17
CA VAL A 36 7.89 -5.26 14.36
C VAL A 36 8.53 -5.83 15.62
N ILE A 37 9.05 -7.06 15.57
CA ILE A 37 9.77 -7.69 16.68
C ILE A 37 11.06 -6.91 16.99
N GLY A 38 11.73 -6.40 15.95
CA GLY A 38 12.93 -5.57 16.09
C GLY A 38 12.71 -4.31 16.92
N LEU A 39 11.47 -3.77 16.98
CA LEU A 39 11.12 -2.65 17.86
C LEU A 39 11.08 -3.03 19.35
N LEU A 40 10.86 -4.30 19.67
CA LEU A 40 10.70 -4.76 21.06
C LEU A 40 12.04 -4.87 21.81
N PHE A 41 13.14 -5.03 21.08
CA PHE A 41 14.48 -5.14 21.69
C PHE A 41 15.22 -3.81 21.61
N GLN A 42 15.76 -3.33 22.73
CA GLN A 42 16.45 -2.03 22.82
C GLN A 42 17.61 -1.87 21.84
N VAL A 43 18.32 -2.95 21.50
CA VAL A 43 19.48 -2.91 20.59
C VAL A 43 19.05 -2.77 19.12
N SER A 44 17.96 -3.42 18.71
CA SER A 44 17.46 -3.36 17.32
C SER A 44 16.42 -2.26 17.09
N ALA A 45 15.81 -1.74 18.15
CA ALA A 45 14.80 -0.69 18.10
C ALA A 45 15.21 0.54 17.26
N PRO A 46 16.43 1.12 17.39
CA PRO A 46 16.80 2.29 16.59
C PRO A 46 16.94 1.99 15.09
N LEU A 47 17.18 0.73 14.71
CA LEU A 47 17.22 0.32 13.30
C LEU A 47 15.82 0.03 12.76
N ALA A 48 14.98 -0.64 13.55
CA ALA A 48 13.61 -0.97 13.18
C ALA A 48 12.70 0.27 13.13
N SER A 49 12.93 1.25 14.02
CA SER A 49 12.14 2.49 14.08
C SER A 49 12.29 3.34 12.81
N VAL A 50 13.42 3.22 12.09
CA VAL A 50 13.62 3.88 10.79
C VAL A 50 12.56 3.45 9.78
N PHE A 51 12.06 2.23 9.87
CA PHE A 51 11.07 1.69 8.95
C PHE A 51 9.63 1.89 9.42
N VAL A 52 9.38 1.96 10.73
CA VAL A 52 8.01 1.95 11.27
C VAL A 52 7.52 3.34 11.68
N VAL A 53 8.40 4.18 12.24
CA VAL A 53 8.01 5.48 12.79
C VAL A 53 8.06 6.56 11.71
N MET A 54 7.12 7.49 11.74
CA MET A 54 7.15 8.66 10.85
C MET A 54 8.30 9.59 11.21
N HIS A 55 9.13 9.92 10.21
CA HIS A 55 10.31 10.78 10.37
C HIS A 55 10.02 12.25 10.06
N HIS A 56 10.98 13.11 10.38
CA HIS A 56 10.97 14.56 10.10
C HIS A 56 9.88 15.34 10.86
N ASN A 57 9.78 15.12 12.17
CA ASN A 57 8.94 15.95 13.05
C ASN A 57 9.62 17.32 13.27
N VAL A 58 8.90 18.40 12.98
CA VAL A 58 9.37 19.80 13.11
C VAL A 58 8.57 20.58 14.15
N THR A 59 7.71 19.90 14.91
CA THR A 59 6.88 20.54 15.96
C THR A 59 7.74 21.42 16.86
N GLU A 60 7.50 22.73 16.81
CA GLU A 60 8.21 23.69 17.64
C GLU A 60 7.85 23.44 19.10
N ALA A 61 8.83 23.02 19.91
CA ALA A 61 8.63 22.69 21.32
C ALA A 61 8.36 23.91 22.23
N LEU A 62 8.19 25.11 21.65
CA LEU A 62 8.10 26.39 22.35
C LEU A 62 6.65 26.81 22.66
N GLU A 63 5.66 26.27 21.95
CA GLU A 63 4.25 26.49 22.25
C GLU A 63 3.52 25.15 22.46
N PRO A 64 2.58 25.05 23.41
CA PRO A 64 1.76 23.84 23.60
C PRO A 64 0.72 23.74 22.49
N THR A 65 1.18 23.68 21.24
CA THR A 65 0.32 23.47 20.09
C THR A 65 0.08 21.97 19.99
N GLU A 66 -1.16 21.53 20.13
CA GLU A 66 -1.56 20.11 20.09
C GLU A 66 -1.27 19.41 18.74
N THR A 67 -0.81 20.17 17.73
CA THR A 67 -0.62 19.70 16.37
C THR A 67 0.84 19.33 16.10
N VAL A 68 1.09 18.03 15.90
CA VAL A 68 2.41 17.53 15.52
C VAL A 68 2.61 17.76 14.01
N LEU A 69 3.60 18.59 13.68
CA LEU A 69 3.93 18.98 12.31
C LEU A 69 5.14 18.19 11.79
N TYR A 70 5.06 17.79 10.52
CA TYR A 70 6.07 17.01 9.84
C TYR A 70 6.48 17.67 8.53
N THR A 71 7.69 17.39 8.06
CA THR A 71 8.19 17.78 6.73
C THR A 71 8.46 16.53 5.89
N TYR A 72 8.67 16.68 4.58
CA TYR A 72 9.09 15.57 3.72
C TYR A 72 10.61 15.35 3.82
N GLY A 73 11.07 14.11 3.67
CA GLY A 73 12.50 13.85 3.55
C GLY A 73 12.89 12.42 3.20
N ARG A 74 14.19 12.17 3.06
CA ARG A 74 14.71 10.91 2.50
C ARG A 74 14.40 9.67 3.34
N GLN A 75 14.28 9.82 4.66
CA GLN A 75 13.94 8.72 5.57
C GLN A 75 12.49 8.21 5.35
N ASP A 76 11.64 8.99 4.69
CA ASP A 76 10.26 8.56 4.37
C ASP A 76 10.26 7.38 3.38
N ILE A 77 11.33 7.18 2.60
CA ILE A 77 11.49 6.00 1.72
C ILE A 77 11.49 4.70 2.52
N CYS A 78 12.13 4.68 3.70
CA CYS A 78 12.14 3.51 4.57
C CYS A 78 10.74 3.20 5.10
N VAL A 79 9.98 4.24 5.46
CA VAL A 79 8.60 4.12 5.93
C VAL A 79 7.68 3.63 4.81
N ILE A 80 7.77 4.23 3.61
CA ILE A 80 7.04 3.77 2.42
C ILE A 80 7.35 2.30 2.13
N THR A 81 8.61 1.87 2.26
CA THR A 81 9.00 0.47 2.05
C THR A 81 8.34 -0.47 3.06
N PHE A 82 8.26 -0.08 4.33
CA PHE A 82 7.56 -0.88 5.34
C PHE A 82 6.07 -1.00 5.05
N TYR A 83 5.38 0.13 4.82
CA TYR A 83 3.95 0.12 4.49
C TYR A 83 3.65 -0.55 3.16
N PHE A 84 4.60 -0.60 2.23
CA PHE A 84 4.52 -1.38 1.00
C PHE A 84 4.44 -2.89 1.29
N LEU A 85 5.23 -3.40 2.23
CA LEU A 85 5.14 -4.81 2.66
C LEU A 85 3.78 -5.09 3.30
N ILE A 86 3.30 -4.19 4.16
CA ILE A 86 1.97 -4.29 4.76
C ILE A 86 0.87 -4.27 3.68
N ALA A 87 1.00 -3.44 2.65
CA ALA A 87 0.04 -3.37 1.54
C ALA A 87 -0.04 -4.71 0.79
N ILE A 88 1.08 -5.41 0.55
CA ILE A 88 1.08 -6.75 -0.06
C ILE A 88 0.30 -7.75 0.81
N VAL A 89 0.55 -7.76 2.12
CA VAL A 89 -0.15 -8.67 3.06
C VAL A 89 -1.64 -8.36 3.11
N MET A 90 -2.00 -7.07 3.22
CA MET A 90 -3.40 -6.63 3.26
C MET A 90 -4.14 -6.96 1.96
N HIS A 91 -3.49 -6.79 0.80
CA HIS A 91 -4.06 -7.15 -0.49
C HIS A 91 -4.36 -8.65 -0.57
N ALA A 92 -3.42 -9.50 -0.14
CA ALA A 92 -3.60 -10.96 -0.12
C ALA A 92 -4.76 -11.38 0.81
N ILE A 93 -4.81 -10.82 2.02
CA ILE A 93 -5.91 -11.04 2.98
C ILE A 93 -7.25 -10.62 2.36
N LEU A 94 -7.33 -9.42 1.78
CA LEU A 94 -8.56 -8.92 1.17
C LEU A 94 -9.01 -9.79 -0.01
N GLN A 95 -8.06 -10.30 -0.80
CA GLN A 95 -8.34 -11.20 -1.90
C GLN A 95 -8.94 -12.53 -1.40
N GLU A 96 -8.28 -13.18 -0.44
CA GLU A 96 -8.69 -14.50 0.06
C GLU A 96 -10.00 -14.46 0.86
N TYR A 97 -10.12 -13.50 1.79
CA TYR A 97 -11.23 -13.45 2.73
C TYR A 97 -12.49 -12.80 2.17
N ALA A 98 -12.35 -11.76 1.33
CA ALA A 98 -13.50 -11.02 0.80
C ALA A 98 -13.79 -11.39 -0.66
N LEU A 99 -12.85 -11.11 -1.57
CA LEU A 99 -13.12 -11.15 -3.00
C LEU A 99 -13.34 -12.57 -3.52
N ASP A 100 -12.49 -13.52 -3.11
CA ASP A 100 -12.64 -14.92 -3.50
C ASP A 100 -13.87 -15.56 -2.86
N LYS A 101 -14.23 -15.15 -1.63
CA LYS A 101 -15.47 -15.59 -0.98
C LYS A 101 -16.71 -15.07 -1.70
N LEU A 102 -16.68 -13.83 -2.18
CA LEU A 102 -17.77 -13.22 -2.94
C LEU A 102 -17.88 -13.84 -4.34
N ASN A 103 -16.76 -14.08 -5.01
CA ASN A 103 -16.69 -14.77 -6.29
C ASN A 103 -17.29 -16.18 -6.23
N ARG A 104 -16.98 -16.94 -5.17
CA ARG A 104 -17.54 -18.29 -4.96
C ARG A 104 -19.06 -18.25 -4.81
N LYS A 105 -19.62 -17.22 -4.18
CA LYS A 105 -21.07 -17.02 -4.06
C LYS A 105 -21.73 -16.63 -5.38
N LEU A 106 -21.04 -15.85 -6.21
CA LEU A 106 -21.60 -15.29 -7.46
C LEU A 106 -21.41 -16.20 -8.69
N HIS A 107 -20.77 -17.35 -8.56
CA HIS A 107 -20.56 -18.34 -9.64
C HIS A 107 -20.07 -17.74 -10.98
N LEU A 108 -19.16 -16.77 -10.92
CA LEU A 108 -18.68 -16.10 -12.13
C LEU A 108 -17.74 -17.00 -12.96
N SER A 109 -17.56 -16.65 -14.24
CA SER A 109 -16.58 -17.34 -15.10
C SER A 109 -15.14 -16.92 -14.78
N LYS A 110 -14.15 -17.79 -15.06
CA LYS A 110 -12.72 -17.55 -14.79
C LYS A 110 -12.16 -16.22 -15.32
N MET A 111 -12.59 -15.76 -16.49
CA MET A 111 -12.17 -14.45 -17.05
C MET A 111 -12.81 -13.26 -16.32
N LYS A 112 -14.05 -13.42 -15.84
CA LYS A 112 -14.73 -12.40 -15.03
C LYS A 112 -14.13 -12.30 -13.64
N HIS A 113 -13.63 -13.40 -13.08
CA HIS A 113 -12.99 -13.41 -11.76
C HIS A 113 -11.74 -12.53 -11.67
N SER A 114 -10.83 -12.58 -12.65
CA SER A 114 -9.60 -11.78 -12.58
C SER A 114 -9.88 -10.28 -12.63
N LYS A 115 -10.78 -9.85 -13.52
CA LYS A 115 -11.20 -8.44 -13.62
C LYS A 115 -12.01 -7.98 -12.41
N PHE A 116 -12.83 -8.87 -11.86
CA PHE A 116 -13.58 -8.60 -10.63
C PHE A 116 -12.66 -8.44 -9.42
N ASN A 117 -11.64 -9.29 -9.28
CA ASN A 117 -10.68 -9.19 -8.18
C ASN A 117 -9.90 -7.88 -8.25
N GLU A 118 -9.38 -7.51 -9.42
CA GLU A 118 -8.71 -6.22 -9.63
C GLU A 118 -9.64 -5.04 -9.28
N SER A 119 -10.84 -5.01 -9.87
CA SER A 119 -11.80 -3.93 -9.65
C SER A 119 -12.25 -3.86 -8.19
N GLY A 120 -12.38 -5.01 -7.52
CA GLY A 120 -12.75 -5.13 -6.11
C GLY A 120 -11.66 -4.60 -5.17
N GLN A 121 -10.39 -4.92 -5.44
CA GLN A 121 -9.25 -4.37 -4.69
C GLN A 121 -9.20 -2.85 -4.81
N LEU A 122 -9.28 -2.33 -6.03
CA LEU A 122 -9.29 -0.89 -6.29
C LEU A 122 -10.50 -0.20 -5.65
N LEU A 123 -11.69 -0.80 -5.71
CA LEU A 123 -12.90 -0.25 -5.10
C LEU A 123 -12.74 -0.10 -3.59
N VAL A 124 -12.27 -1.14 -2.89
CA VAL A 124 -12.06 -1.09 -1.44
C VAL A 124 -11.03 -0.02 -1.08
N PHE A 125 -9.92 0.04 -1.83
CA PHE A 125 -8.90 1.05 -1.64
C PHE A 125 -9.43 2.47 -1.84
N TYR A 126 -10.18 2.73 -2.92
CA TYR A 126 -10.75 4.05 -3.18
C TYR A 126 -11.79 4.46 -2.14
N LEU A 127 -12.61 3.54 -1.65
CA LEU A 127 -13.58 3.83 -0.58
C LEU A 127 -12.88 4.25 0.72
N ILE A 128 -11.85 3.49 1.13
CA ILE A 128 -11.05 3.84 2.31
C ILE A 128 -10.36 5.19 2.11
N SER A 129 -9.76 5.40 0.95
CA SER A 129 -9.05 6.64 0.60
C SER A 129 -9.96 7.85 0.55
N LEU A 130 -11.21 7.67 0.10
CA LEU A 130 -12.22 8.73 0.04
C LEU A 130 -12.69 9.12 1.44
N ILE A 131 -12.98 8.13 2.29
CA ILE A 131 -13.41 8.38 3.68
C ILE A 131 -12.30 9.11 4.44
N TRP A 132 -11.06 8.63 4.32
CA TRP A 132 -9.92 9.22 5.01
C TRP A 132 -9.55 10.61 4.45
N GLY A 133 -9.49 10.77 3.12
CA GLY A 133 -9.27 12.07 2.50
C GLY A 133 -10.36 13.08 2.86
N GLY A 134 -11.61 12.64 2.92
CA GLY A 134 -12.74 13.44 3.37
C GLY A 134 -12.62 13.87 4.84
N ASP A 135 -12.19 12.98 5.73
CA ASP A 135 -11.93 13.31 7.15
C ASP A 135 -10.83 14.39 7.29
N ILE A 136 -9.75 14.28 6.51
CA ILE A 136 -8.68 15.31 6.50
C ILE A 136 -9.22 16.66 6.02
N ILE A 137 -9.96 16.65 4.91
CA ILE A 137 -10.57 17.86 4.34
C ILE A 137 -11.53 18.56 5.31
N LEU A 138 -12.29 17.77 6.09
CA LEU A 138 -13.22 18.27 7.10
C LEU A 138 -12.48 18.85 8.31
N ARG A 139 -11.44 18.16 8.82
CA ARG A 139 -10.66 18.59 9.99
C ARG A 139 -9.92 19.90 9.74
N ASP A 140 -9.31 20.05 8.57
CA ASP A 140 -8.57 21.27 8.21
C ASP A 140 -9.50 22.41 7.73
N GLY A 141 -10.80 22.11 7.56
CA GLY A 141 -11.82 23.10 7.21
C GLY A 141 -11.70 23.62 5.77
N TYR A 142 -11.05 22.87 4.87
CA TYR A 142 -10.87 23.27 3.47
C TYR A 142 -12.20 23.41 2.71
N LEU A 143 -13.27 22.71 3.12
CA LEU A 143 -14.59 22.81 2.47
C LEU A 143 -15.19 24.22 2.54
N LEU A 144 -15.00 24.91 3.67
CA LEU A 144 -15.62 26.21 3.91
C LEU A 144 -14.74 27.37 3.41
N ASN A 145 -13.43 27.15 3.29
CA ASN A 145 -12.47 28.15 2.83
C ASN A 145 -11.44 27.52 1.89
N ILE A 146 -11.81 27.37 0.62
CA ILE A 146 -10.93 26.84 -0.44
C ILE A 146 -9.66 27.69 -0.58
N SER A 147 -9.74 29.00 -0.29
CA SER A 147 -8.58 29.90 -0.31
C SER A 147 -7.45 29.47 0.62
N LYS A 148 -7.73 28.71 1.68
CA LYS A 148 -6.70 28.16 2.58
C LYS A 148 -5.74 27.21 1.89
N LEU A 149 -6.13 26.57 0.78
CA LEU A 149 -5.25 25.68 0.01
C LEU A 149 -4.04 26.41 -0.60
N TRP A 150 -4.15 27.73 -0.77
CA TRP A 150 -3.13 28.57 -1.41
C TRP A 150 -2.51 29.58 -0.45
N GLN A 151 -3.05 29.67 0.76
CA GLN A 151 -2.58 30.61 1.77
C GLN A 151 -1.24 30.09 2.30
N ASP A 152 -0.20 30.93 2.33
CA ASP A 152 1.15 30.58 2.83
C ASP A 152 1.90 29.49 2.03
N TYR A 153 1.57 29.33 0.74
CA TYR A 153 2.32 28.47 -0.17
C TYR A 153 3.79 28.92 -0.31
N PRO A 154 4.80 28.02 -0.21
CA PRO A 154 4.71 26.57 -0.15
C PRO A 154 4.50 26.00 1.27
N HIS A 155 3.57 25.05 1.39
CA HIS A 155 3.27 24.35 2.64
C HIS A 155 4.36 23.30 2.92
N ASN A 156 5.43 23.69 3.60
CA ASN A 156 6.47 22.72 3.99
C ASN A 156 6.04 21.82 5.16
N GLU A 157 5.06 22.25 5.94
CA GLU A 157 4.60 21.59 7.16
C GLU A 157 3.27 20.87 6.92
N MET A 158 3.22 19.60 7.30
CA MET A 158 2.05 18.73 7.16
C MET A 158 1.70 18.09 8.50
N THR A 159 0.40 17.94 8.76
CA THR A 159 -0.07 17.20 9.93
C THR A 159 0.27 15.72 9.81
N PHE A 160 0.38 15.02 10.94
CA PHE A 160 0.60 13.56 10.98
C PHE A 160 -0.37 12.81 10.03
N MET A 161 -1.66 13.12 10.11
CA MET A 161 -2.68 12.41 9.33
C MET A 161 -2.54 12.64 7.83
N PHE A 162 -2.18 13.86 7.41
CA PHE A 162 -1.95 14.19 6.01
C PHE A 162 -0.69 13.48 5.48
N LYS A 163 0.42 13.55 6.22
CA LYS A 163 1.66 12.84 5.84
C LYS A 163 1.43 11.34 5.72
N PHE A 164 0.77 10.76 6.72
CA PHE A 164 0.52 9.32 6.76
C PHE A 164 -0.37 8.86 5.61
N TYR A 165 -1.38 9.67 5.25
CA TYR A 165 -2.21 9.42 4.07
C TYR A 165 -1.38 9.27 2.79
N PHE A 166 -0.47 10.21 2.49
CA PHE A 166 0.39 10.13 1.30
C PHE A 166 1.34 8.93 1.32
N ILE A 167 1.94 8.63 2.46
CA ILE A 167 2.82 7.46 2.60
C ILE A 167 2.07 6.17 2.27
N VAL A 168 0.84 6.00 2.79
CA VAL A 168 0.01 4.82 2.52
C VAL A 168 -0.42 4.78 1.06
N GLN A 169 -0.78 5.91 0.45
CA GLN A 169 -1.11 6.00 -0.98
C GLN A 169 0.09 5.55 -1.84
N LEU A 170 1.27 6.09 -1.59
CA LEU A 170 2.50 5.72 -2.32
C LEU A 170 2.86 4.24 -2.13
N ALA A 171 2.78 3.75 -0.90
CA ALA A 171 3.01 2.34 -0.59
C ALA A 171 2.02 1.42 -1.32
N TYR A 172 0.74 1.80 -1.40
CA TYR A 172 -0.26 1.05 -2.15
C TYR A 172 0.06 1.08 -3.65
N TRP A 173 0.31 2.22 -4.28
CA TRP A 173 0.63 2.20 -5.71
C TRP A 173 1.92 1.44 -6.05
N LEU A 174 2.88 1.40 -5.12
CA LEU A 174 4.07 0.55 -5.25
C LEU A 174 3.75 -0.95 -5.15
N HIS A 175 2.82 -1.36 -4.28
CA HIS A 175 2.44 -2.77 -4.14
C HIS A 175 1.86 -3.37 -5.43
N CYS A 176 1.27 -2.53 -6.30
CA CYS A 176 0.70 -2.99 -7.56
C CYS A 176 1.75 -3.65 -8.48
N TYR A 177 3.03 -3.25 -8.45
CA TYR A 177 4.06 -3.84 -9.31
C TYR A 177 4.37 -5.32 -9.01
N PRO A 178 4.76 -5.70 -7.77
CA PRO A 178 4.97 -7.11 -7.44
C PRO A 178 3.67 -7.91 -7.55
N GLU A 179 2.51 -7.29 -7.33
CA GLU A 179 1.22 -7.98 -7.48
C GLU A 179 0.96 -8.45 -8.91
N LEU A 180 1.39 -7.68 -9.93
CA LEU A 180 1.33 -8.14 -11.33
C LEU A 180 2.08 -9.46 -11.54
N TYR A 181 3.19 -9.65 -10.81
CA TYR A 181 3.97 -10.87 -10.83
C TYR A 181 3.29 -12.01 -10.06
N PHE A 182 2.77 -11.73 -8.85
CA PHE A 182 2.08 -12.73 -8.03
C PHE A 182 0.80 -13.27 -8.69
N GLN A 183 0.02 -12.41 -9.35
CA GLN A 183 -1.21 -12.82 -10.04
C GLN A 183 -0.98 -13.51 -11.40
N LYS A 184 0.27 -13.58 -11.90
CA LYS A 184 0.60 -14.07 -13.24
C LYS A 184 -0.30 -13.44 -14.32
N VAL A 185 -0.42 -12.11 -14.30
CA VAL A 185 -1.29 -11.34 -15.20
C VAL A 185 -0.89 -11.57 -16.66
N LYS A 186 -1.89 -11.65 -17.55
CA LYS A 186 -1.64 -11.80 -18.99
C LYS A 186 -0.88 -10.59 -19.52
N LYS A 187 0.02 -10.82 -20.48
CA LYS A 187 0.83 -9.75 -21.10
C LYS A 187 -0.01 -8.63 -21.70
N ASP A 188 -1.19 -8.95 -22.22
CA ASP A 188 -2.12 -7.99 -22.82
C ASP A 188 -2.72 -7.02 -21.79
N GLU A 189 -2.94 -7.48 -20.55
CA GLU A 189 -3.49 -6.69 -19.45
C GLU A 189 -2.39 -6.01 -18.62
N MET A 190 -1.14 -6.47 -18.73
CA MET A 190 -0.01 -5.94 -17.95
C MET A 190 0.37 -4.51 -18.34
N LYS A 191 0.41 -4.20 -19.65
CA LYS A 191 0.79 -2.87 -20.14
C LYS A 191 -0.11 -1.74 -19.62
N PRO A 192 -1.45 -1.78 -19.80
CA PRO A 192 -2.32 -0.71 -19.30
C PRO A 192 -2.24 -0.58 -17.78
N ARG A 193 -2.04 -1.69 -17.05
CA ARG A 193 -1.89 -1.68 -15.60
C ARG A 193 -0.67 -0.91 -15.12
N ILE A 194 0.48 -1.21 -15.73
CA ILE A 194 1.72 -0.48 -15.43
C ILE A 194 1.54 1.01 -15.71
N ILE A 195 0.94 1.38 -16.86
CA ILE A 195 0.77 2.78 -17.25
C ILE A 195 -0.05 3.56 -16.20
N TYR A 196 -1.24 3.09 -15.82
CA TYR A 196 -2.03 3.83 -14.82
C TYR A 196 -1.35 3.84 -13.45
N THR A 197 -0.76 2.72 -13.01
CA THR A 197 -0.05 2.65 -11.73
C THR A 197 1.11 3.64 -11.69
N THR A 198 1.90 3.74 -12.76
CA THR A 198 2.98 4.72 -12.86
C THR A 198 2.44 6.15 -12.85
N LEU A 199 1.35 6.44 -13.56
CA LEU A 199 0.73 7.77 -13.57
C LEU A 199 0.28 8.20 -12.17
N TYR A 200 -0.41 7.32 -11.42
CA TYR A 200 -0.82 7.61 -10.05
C TYR A 200 0.38 7.81 -9.13
N LEU A 201 1.41 6.99 -9.25
CA LEU A 201 2.61 7.11 -8.43
C LEU A 201 3.34 8.43 -8.67
N VAL A 202 3.52 8.83 -9.93
CA VAL A 202 4.15 10.11 -10.29
C VAL A 202 3.30 11.27 -9.79
N PHE A 203 1.98 11.23 -9.99
CA PHE A 203 1.07 12.29 -9.54
C PHE A 203 1.12 12.46 -8.01
N LEU A 204 1.02 11.36 -7.26
CA LEU A 204 1.06 11.40 -5.80
C LEU A 204 2.44 11.78 -5.26
N SER A 205 3.51 11.35 -5.91
CA SER A 205 4.88 11.72 -5.51
C SER A 205 5.13 13.20 -5.74
N ALA A 206 4.64 13.76 -6.86
CA ALA A 206 4.71 15.19 -7.11
C ALA A 206 3.88 15.98 -6.09
N ALA A 207 2.64 15.54 -5.81
CA ALA A 207 1.77 16.15 -4.82
C ALA A 207 2.30 16.05 -3.38
N TYR A 208 3.16 15.08 -3.08
CA TYR A 208 3.76 14.92 -1.75
C TYR A 208 4.96 15.86 -1.52
N VAL A 209 5.63 16.29 -2.58
CA VAL A 209 6.84 17.14 -2.52
C VAL A 209 6.51 18.63 -2.71
N LEU A 210 5.34 18.94 -3.29
CA LEU A 210 4.85 20.29 -3.59
C LEU A 210 4.00 20.87 -2.45
#